data_AF-A0A838DZL1-F1
#
_entry.id   AF-A0A838DZL1-F1
#
_cell.length_a   1.000
_cell.length_b   1.000
_cell.length_c   1.000
_cell.angle_alpha   90.00
_cell.angle_beta   90.00
_cell.angle_gamma   90.00
#
_symmetry.space_group_name_H-M   'P 1'
#
loop_
_entity.id
_entity.type
_entity.pdbx_description
1 polymer ?
#
loop_
_entity_poly.entity_id
_entity_poly.type
_entity_poly.pdbx_seq_one_letter_code
_entity_poly.pdbx_strand_id
1 'polypeptide(L)'
;MDVDRRRELVATATDLLPTLEQAVTSGWGEMSRGSGSWPPEAMSRARDAVRATLEGVVMSLELGDVDEDTWVSVRDHLERAESPELPVADLLRGVRVVGLETLVAHLDARCHLRPDERWTVQRQVDAFCQQLGDVEDVIDQAAVTGLLARLEADGPDVA
;
A
#
# COMPACT_ATOMS: atom_id res chain seq x y z
N MET A 1 -2.77 -2.81 19.68
CA MET A 1 -3.28 -4.09 19.17
C MET A 1 -2.54 -5.25 19.85
N ASP A 2 -3.27 -6.22 20.40
CA ASP A 2 -2.68 -7.44 20.96
C ASP A 2 -2.22 -8.43 19.87
N VAL A 3 -1.46 -9.45 20.26
CA VAL A 3 -0.78 -10.37 19.34
C VAL A 3 -1.77 -11.26 18.57
N ASP A 4 -2.81 -11.75 19.22
CA ASP A 4 -3.77 -12.67 18.58
C ASP A 4 -4.63 -11.92 17.56
N ARG A 5 -5.04 -10.70 17.92
CA ARG A 5 -5.72 -9.80 17.01
C ARG A 5 -4.86 -9.40 15.82
N ARG A 6 -3.57 -9.12 16.05
CA ARG A 6 -2.64 -8.85 14.94
C ARG A 6 -2.54 -10.03 13.99
N ARG A 7 -2.41 -11.25 14.50
CA ARG A 7 -2.35 -12.48 13.68
C ARG A 7 -3.60 -12.68 12.84
N GLU A 8 -4.78 -12.42 13.40
CA GLU A 8 -6.05 -12.50 12.68
C GLU A 8 -6.10 -11.49 11.51
N LEU A 9 -5.71 -10.23 11.77
CA LEU A 9 -5.68 -9.20 10.72
C LEU A 9 -4.64 -9.52 9.64
N VAL A 10 -3.45 -9.99 10.02
CA VAL A 10 -2.40 -10.39 9.08
C VAL A 10 -2.85 -11.56 8.22
N ALA A 11 -3.41 -12.63 8.82
CA ALA A 11 -3.92 -13.76 8.05
C ALA A 11 -4.99 -13.34 7.05
N THR A 12 -5.90 -12.46 7.47
CA THR A 12 -6.94 -11.93 6.59
C THR A 12 -6.34 -11.04 5.49
N ALA A 13 -5.35 -10.20 5.80
CA ALA A 13 -4.67 -9.36 4.84
C ALA A 13 -3.89 -10.18 3.80
N THR A 14 -3.21 -11.26 4.22
CA THR A 14 -2.54 -12.22 3.35
C THR A 14 -3.52 -12.87 2.38
N ASP A 15 -4.68 -13.33 2.87
CA ASP A 15 -5.73 -13.92 2.02
C ASP A 15 -6.32 -12.92 1.02
N LEU A 16 -6.21 -11.62 1.30
CA LEU A 16 -6.70 -10.54 0.44
C LEU A 16 -5.69 -10.09 -0.61
N LEU A 17 -4.42 -10.50 -0.54
CA LEU A 17 -3.37 -10.05 -1.48
C LEU A 17 -3.79 -10.13 -2.97
N PRO A 18 -4.41 -11.22 -3.46
CA PRO A 18 -4.87 -11.28 -4.86
C PRO A 18 -5.96 -10.26 -5.17
N THR A 19 -6.87 -9.99 -4.22
CA THR A 19 -7.93 -8.99 -4.35
C THR A 19 -7.36 -7.57 -4.36
N LEU A 20 -6.37 -7.30 -3.51
CA LEU A 20 -5.68 -6.01 -3.45
C LEU A 20 -4.89 -5.76 -4.74
N GLU A 21 -4.14 -6.74 -5.22
CA GLU A 21 -3.44 -6.66 -6.51
C GLU A 21 -4.43 -6.36 -7.65
N GLN A 22 -5.56 -7.07 -7.69
CA GLN A 22 -6.59 -6.82 -8.71
C GLN A 22 -7.20 -5.42 -8.60
N ALA A 23 -7.46 -4.92 -7.39
CA ALA A 23 -8.01 -3.58 -7.18
C ALA A 23 -7.04 -2.50 -7.67
N VAL A 24 -5.77 -2.58 -7.25
CA VAL A 24 -4.73 -1.62 -7.65
C VAL A 24 -4.52 -1.63 -9.17
N THR A 25 -4.43 -2.82 -9.76
CA THR A 25 -4.21 -2.98 -11.21
C THR A 25 -5.39 -2.47 -12.04
N SER A 26 -6.62 -2.68 -11.58
CA SER A 26 -7.83 -2.14 -12.23
C SER A 26 -7.91 -0.61 -12.11
N GLY A 27 -7.41 -0.06 -11.00
CA GLY A 27 -7.36 1.39 -10.77
C GLY A 27 -6.30 2.14 -11.58
N TRP A 28 -5.33 1.46 -12.19
CA TRP A 28 -4.29 2.12 -13.00
C TRP A 28 -4.83 2.88 -14.20
N GLY A 29 -5.94 2.44 -14.79
CA GLY A 29 -6.60 3.14 -15.89
C GLY A 29 -7.06 4.55 -15.52
N GLU A 30 -7.40 4.76 -14.26
CA GLU A 30 -7.87 6.03 -13.72
C GLU A 30 -6.73 6.86 -13.11
N MET A 31 -5.72 6.19 -12.54
CA MET A 31 -4.64 6.84 -11.80
C MET A 31 -3.42 7.22 -12.65
N SER A 32 -3.05 6.42 -13.65
CA SER A 32 -1.86 6.66 -14.45
C SER A 32 -2.21 6.94 -15.91
N ARG A 33 -1.84 8.13 -16.38
CA ARG A 33 -2.07 8.54 -17.77
C ARG A 33 -1.24 7.65 -18.71
N GLY A 34 -1.91 6.81 -19.48
CA GLY A 34 -1.24 5.95 -20.47
C GLY A 34 -1.04 4.50 -20.03
N SER A 35 -1.57 4.09 -18.87
CA SER A 35 -1.53 2.68 -18.44
C SER A 35 -2.20 1.72 -19.41
N GLY A 36 -3.25 2.17 -20.10
CA GLY A 36 -3.90 1.41 -21.20
C GLY A 36 -3.03 1.23 -22.45
N SER A 37 -1.90 1.93 -22.54
CA SER A 37 -0.92 1.82 -23.64
C SER A 37 0.39 1.14 -23.22
N TRP A 38 0.50 0.67 -21.98
CA TRP A 38 1.69 -0.05 -21.54
C TRP A 38 1.84 -1.37 -22.30
N PRO A 39 3.06 -1.71 -22.76
CA PRO A 39 3.32 -3.01 -23.34
C PRO A 39 3.13 -4.12 -22.29
N PRO A 40 2.82 -5.36 -22.69
CA PRO A 40 2.56 -6.47 -21.77
C PRO A 40 3.68 -6.70 -20.75
N GLU A 41 4.95 -6.50 -21.13
CA GLU A 41 6.11 -6.68 -20.27
C GLU A 41 6.20 -5.59 -19.19
N ALA A 42 5.85 -4.35 -19.55
CA ALA A 42 5.74 -3.23 -18.61
C ALA A 42 4.61 -3.49 -17.59
N MET A 43 3.45 -3.91 -18.09
CA MET A 43 2.31 -4.31 -17.25
C MET A 43 2.65 -5.46 -16.30
N SER A 44 3.42 -6.46 -16.75
CA SER A 44 3.86 -7.57 -15.92
C SER A 44 4.78 -7.10 -14.78
N ARG A 45 5.80 -6.30 -15.10
CA ARG A 45 6.74 -5.77 -14.08
C ARG A 45 6.04 -4.88 -13.07
N ALA A 46 5.10 -4.06 -13.52
CA ALA A 46 4.27 -3.23 -12.64
C ALA A 46 3.44 -4.08 -11.66
N ARG A 47 2.88 -5.22 -12.11
CA ARG A 47 2.12 -6.13 -11.26
C ARG A 47 3.01 -6.79 -10.22
N ASP A 48 4.18 -7.25 -10.64
CA ASP A 48 5.15 -7.86 -9.72
C ASP A 48 5.63 -6.86 -8.66
N ALA A 49 5.86 -5.60 -9.03
CA ALA A 49 6.17 -4.53 -8.08
C ALA A 49 5.02 -4.23 -7.10
N VAL A 50 3.78 -4.17 -7.59
CA VAL A 50 2.61 -4.01 -6.72
C VAL A 50 2.45 -5.19 -5.75
N ARG A 51 2.62 -6.42 -6.24
CA ARG A 51 2.54 -7.62 -5.41
C ARG A 51 3.59 -7.58 -4.30
N ALA A 52 4.85 -7.35 -4.65
CA ALA A 52 5.94 -7.24 -3.68
C ALA A 52 5.66 -6.14 -2.64
N THR A 53 5.17 -4.97 -3.09
CA THR A 53 4.83 -3.86 -2.19
C THR A 53 3.70 -4.23 -1.23
N LEU A 54 2.64 -4.91 -1.71
CA LEU A 54 1.53 -5.37 -0.87
C LEU A 54 1.97 -6.44 0.14
N GLU A 55 2.85 -7.35 -0.27
CA GLU A 55 3.46 -8.33 0.62
C GLU A 55 4.29 -7.65 1.73
N GLY A 56 5.08 -6.63 1.37
CA GLY A 56 5.80 -5.80 2.33
C GLY A 56 4.89 -5.06 3.31
N VAL A 57 3.74 -4.56 2.84
CA VAL A 57 2.70 -3.98 3.71
C VAL A 57 2.19 -5.01 4.73
N VAL A 58 1.83 -6.22 4.28
CA VAL A 58 1.34 -7.27 5.18
C VAL A 58 2.40 -7.69 6.20
N MET A 59 3.67 -7.81 5.77
CA MET A 59 4.79 -8.08 6.66
C MET A 59 4.97 -6.99 7.71
N SER A 60 4.85 -5.71 7.31
CA SER A 60 4.90 -4.58 8.22
C SER A 60 3.79 -4.62 9.28
N LEU A 61 2.58 -5.08 8.91
CA LEU A 61 1.49 -5.27 9.86
C LEU A 61 1.78 -6.39 10.87
N GLU A 62 2.49 -7.44 10.45
CA GLU A 62 2.88 -8.57 11.30
C GLU A 62 3.97 -8.20 12.31
N LEU A 63 5.06 -7.62 11.81
CA LEU A 63 6.26 -7.38 12.60
C LEU A 63 6.30 -5.99 13.24
N GLY A 64 5.48 -5.05 12.74
CA GLY A 64 5.54 -3.64 13.11
C GLY A 64 6.67 -2.86 12.45
N ASP A 65 7.48 -3.56 11.65
CA ASP A 65 8.58 -3.06 10.83
C ASP A 65 8.75 -4.03 9.65
N VAL A 66 9.55 -3.68 8.66
CA VAL A 66 9.87 -4.58 7.53
C VAL A 66 11.34 -5.00 7.64
N ASP A 67 11.59 -6.30 7.54
CA ASP A 67 12.95 -6.82 7.58
C ASP A 67 13.76 -6.42 6.33
N GLU A 68 15.09 -6.47 6.44
CA GLU A 68 16.01 -6.03 5.39
C GLU A 68 15.83 -6.81 4.09
N ASP A 69 15.56 -8.12 4.17
CA ASP A 69 15.39 -8.98 2.99
C ASP A 69 14.12 -8.63 2.21
N THR A 70 13.02 -8.38 2.92
CA THR A 70 11.75 -7.92 2.34
C THR A 70 11.94 -6.53 1.74
N TRP A 71 12.65 -5.64 2.42
CA TRP A 71 13.00 -4.31 1.89
C TRP A 71 13.77 -4.39 0.58
N VAL A 72 14.82 -5.20 0.54
CA VAL A 72 15.64 -5.41 -0.66
C VAL A 72 14.79 -5.98 -1.79
N SER A 73 13.94 -6.96 -1.51
CA SER A 73 13.04 -7.56 -2.49
C SER A 73 12.08 -6.53 -3.10
N VAL A 74 11.40 -5.73 -2.26
CA VAL A 74 10.46 -4.69 -2.72
C VAL A 74 11.18 -3.67 -3.60
N ARG A 75 12.36 -3.20 -3.18
CA ARG A 75 13.15 -2.24 -3.96
C ARG A 75 13.58 -2.82 -5.31
N ASP A 76 14.11 -4.04 -5.33
CA ASP A 76 14.50 -4.74 -6.56
C ASP A 76 13.33 -4.83 -7.57
N HIS A 77 12.12 -5.08 -7.08
CA HIS A 77 10.94 -5.14 -7.93
C HIS A 77 10.51 -3.77 -8.45
N LEU A 78 10.61 -2.71 -7.62
CA LEU A 78 10.29 -1.33 -8.03
C LEU A 78 11.30 -0.81 -9.05
N GLU A 79 12.60 -1.01 -8.83
CA GLU A 79 13.66 -0.63 -9.77
C GLU A 79 13.51 -1.34 -11.13
N ARG A 80 13.10 -2.62 -11.13
CA ARG A 80 12.84 -3.36 -12.38
C ARG A 80 11.58 -2.86 -13.12
N ALA A 81 10.59 -2.37 -12.36
CA ALA A 81 9.36 -1.82 -12.91
C ALA A 81 9.52 -0.38 -13.41
N GLU A 82 10.56 0.32 -12.96
CA GLU A 82 10.85 1.67 -13.39
C GLU A 82 11.06 1.74 -14.90
N SER A 83 10.25 2.58 -15.54
CA SER A 83 10.45 2.98 -16.92
C SER A 83 9.92 4.39 -17.14
N PRO A 84 10.31 5.07 -18.22
CA PRO A 84 9.71 6.37 -18.59
C PRO A 84 8.19 6.32 -18.74
N GLU A 85 7.63 5.14 -19.00
CA GLU A 85 6.19 4.90 -19.15
C GLU A 85 5.53 4.49 -17.82
N LEU A 86 6.33 4.04 -16.84
CA LEU A 86 5.94 3.52 -15.53
C LEU A 86 6.71 4.24 -14.41
N PRO A 87 6.27 5.43 -14.01
CA PRO A 87 6.81 6.07 -12.82
C PRO A 87 6.51 5.18 -11.60
N VAL A 88 7.55 4.78 -10.88
CA VAL A 88 7.42 3.99 -9.63
C VAL A 88 6.47 4.68 -8.64
N ALA A 89 6.47 6.01 -8.61
CA ALA A 89 5.56 6.79 -7.78
C ALA A 89 4.07 6.58 -8.11
N ASP A 90 3.70 6.33 -9.37
CA ASP A 90 2.31 6.03 -9.72
C ASP A 90 1.89 4.64 -9.22
N LEU A 91 2.81 3.66 -9.25
CA LEU A 91 2.58 2.33 -8.69
C LEU A 91 2.41 2.38 -7.17
N LEU A 92 3.32 3.09 -6.48
CA LEU A 92 3.27 3.28 -5.04
C LEU A 92 2.03 4.06 -4.62
N ARG A 93 1.63 5.08 -5.40
CA ARG A 93 0.37 5.80 -5.18
C ARG A 93 -0.83 4.87 -5.33
N GLY A 94 -0.83 3.99 -6.32
CA GLY A 94 -1.88 3.00 -6.51
C GLY A 94 -2.01 2.05 -5.33
N VAL A 95 -0.89 1.50 -4.85
CA VAL A 95 -0.85 0.65 -3.64
C VAL A 95 -1.34 1.42 -2.42
N ARG A 96 -0.85 2.64 -2.24
CA ARG A 96 -1.16 3.46 -1.06
C ARG A 96 -2.62 3.92 -1.02
N VAL A 97 -3.20 4.32 -2.15
CA VAL A 97 -4.58 4.81 -2.19
C VAL A 97 -5.54 3.63 -2.32
N VAL A 98 -5.45 2.89 -3.42
CA VAL A 98 -6.42 1.82 -3.72
C VAL A 98 -6.16 0.58 -2.87
N GLY A 99 -4.89 0.18 -2.71
CA GLY A 99 -4.54 -0.98 -1.90
C GLY A 99 -4.92 -0.79 -0.43
N LEU A 100 -4.58 0.35 0.18
CA LEU A 100 -4.94 0.64 1.57
C LEU A 100 -6.45 0.75 1.78
N GLU A 101 -7.16 1.53 0.95
CA GLU A 101 -8.61 1.69 1.07
C GLU A 101 -9.32 0.34 0.94
N THR A 102 -8.89 -0.47 -0.02
CA THR A 102 -9.43 -1.82 -0.22
C THR A 102 -9.11 -2.74 0.96
N LEU A 103 -7.87 -2.72 1.46
CA LEU A 103 -7.45 -3.51 2.62
C LEU A 103 -8.28 -3.16 3.85
N VAL A 104 -8.39 -1.87 4.19
CA VAL A 104 -9.14 -1.40 5.35
C VAL A 104 -10.62 -1.76 5.21
N ALA A 105 -11.22 -1.55 4.04
CA ALA A 105 -12.63 -1.90 3.81
C ALA A 105 -12.89 -3.40 4.00
N HIS A 106 -11.99 -4.26 3.51
CA HIS A 106 -12.14 -5.71 3.64
C HIS A 106 -11.85 -6.22 5.04
N LEU A 107 -10.82 -5.69 5.71
CA LEU A 107 -10.54 -5.99 7.11
C LEU A 107 -11.70 -5.55 8.01
N ASP A 108 -12.29 -4.38 7.75
CA ASP A 108 -13.45 -3.90 8.50
C ASP A 108 -14.66 -4.82 8.30
N ALA A 109 -14.94 -5.21 7.06
CA ALA A 109 -16.04 -6.10 6.72
C ALA A 109 -15.88 -7.53 7.30
N ARG A 110 -14.65 -8.04 7.40
CA ARG A 110 -14.38 -9.43 7.83
C ARG A 110 -14.03 -9.56 9.31
N CYS A 111 -13.30 -8.60 9.85
CA CYS A 111 -12.74 -8.65 11.19
C CYS A 111 -13.40 -7.65 12.15
N HIS A 112 -14.31 -6.79 11.67
CA HIS A 112 -14.92 -5.70 12.45
C HIS A 112 -13.87 -4.83 13.13
N LEU A 113 -13.14 -4.06 12.33
CA LEU A 113 -12.03 -3.25 12.83
C LEU A 113 -12.55 -2.23 13.84
N ARG A 114 -11.91 -2.19 15.01
CA ARG A 114 -12.11 -1.09 15.93
C ARG A 114 -11.47 0.18 15.35
N PRO A 115 -11.95 1.38 15.73
CA PRO A 115 -11.37 2.63 15.23
C PRO A 115 -9.86 2.73 15.44
N ASP A 116 -9.34 2.34 16.60
CA ASP A 116 -7.91 2.32 16.93
C ASP A 116 -7.10 1.34 16.07
N GLU A 117 -7.69 0.19 15.71
CA GLU A 117 -7.08 -0.79 14.82
C GLU A 117 -7.00 -0.28 13.39
N ARG A 118 -8.09 0.33 12.90
CA ARG A 118 -8.15 1.00 11.60
C ARG A 118 -7.05 2.07 11.50
N TRP A 119 -6.94 2.91 12.53
CA TRP A 119 -5.89 3.92 12.64
C TRP A 119 -4.48 3.33 12.61
N THR A 120 -4.27 2.23 13.32
CA THR A 120 -2.98 1.55 13.38
C THR A 120 -2.58 1.01 12.00
N VAL A 121 -3.50 0.31 11.33
CA VAL A 121 -3.27 -0.24 9.98
C VAL A 121 -2.94 0.89 9.00
N GLN A 122 -3.75 1.95 8.96
CA GLN A 122 -3.53 3.09 8.07
C GLN A 122 -2.16 3.73 8.28
N ARG A 123 -1.77 3.99 9.55
CA ARG A 123 -0.46 4.57 9.87
C ARG A 123 0.71 3.68 9.48
N GLN A 124 0.59 2.36 9.67
CA GLN A 124 1.66 1.43 9.31
C GLN A 124 1.86 1.35 7.80
N VAL A 125 0.77 1.28 7.02
CA VAL A 125 0.85 1.31 5.56
C VAL A 125 1.41 2.64 5.05
N ASP A 126 0.97 3.77 5.63
CA ASP A 126 1.50 5.08 5.28
C ASP A 126 3.00 5.19 5.60
N ALA A 127 3.45 4.73 6.76
CA ALA A 127 4.86 4.73 7.13
C ALA A 127 5.70 3.88 6.18
N PHE A 128 5.22 2.68 5.82
CA PHE A 128 5.88 1.81 4.84
C PHE A 128 5.98 2.48 3.47
N CYS A 129 4.89 3.06 2.97
CA CYS A 129 4.89 3.78 1.69
C CYS A 129 5.75 5.06 1.71
N GLN A 130 5.84 5.75 2.84
CA GLN A 130 6.74 6.91 3.01
C GLN A 130 8.21 6.49 2.99
N GLN A 131 8.57 5.42 3.71
CA GLN A 131 9.92 4.88 3.69
C GLN A 131 10.34 4.41 2.29
N LEU A 132 9.39 3.94 1.48
CA LEU A 132 9.60 3.66 0.05
C LEU A 132 9.77 4.93 -0.79
N GLY A 133 9.03 5.99 -0.49
CA GLY A 133 9.07 7.27 -1.21
C GLY A 133 10.29 8.12 -0.89
N ASP A 134 10.83 8.00 0.32
CA ASP A 134 12.05 8.69 0.76
C ASP A 134 13.32 8.16 0.06
N VAL A 135 13.20 7.11 -0.77
CA VAL A 135 14.30 6.57 -1.58
C VAL A 135 14.65 7.47 -2.78
N GLU A 136 13.77 8.38 -3.23
CA GLU A 136 14.11 9.59 -4.01
C GLU A 136 12.83 10.40 -4.29
N ASP A 137 12.82 11.69 -3.94
CA ASP A 137 12.11 12.90 -4.46
C ASP A 137 10.80 12.82 -5.30
N VAL A 138 10.01 11.73 -5.32
CA VAL A 138 8.91 11.57 -6.31
C VAL A 138 7.49 11.55 -5.71
N ILE A 139 7.31 11.54 -4.39
CA ILE A 139 5.97 11.67 -3.80
C ILE A 139 5.71 13.15 -3.49
N ASP A 140 4.69 13.73 -4.12
CA ASP A 140 4.19 15.08 -3.78
C ASP A 140 3.82 15.12 -2.29
N GLN A 141 4.78 15.61 -1.50
CA GLN A 141 4.74 15.68 -0.06
C GLN A 141 3.50 16.46 0.42
N ALA A 142 3.01 17.42 -0.38
CA ALA A 142 1.81 18.19 -0.05
C ALA A 142 0.54 17.33 -0.13
N ALA A 143 0.45 16.39 -1.08
CA ALA A 143 -0.65 15.43 -1.15
C ALA A 143 -0.61 14.43 0.02
N VAL A 144 0.60 14.04 0.46
CA VAL A 144 0.80 13.19 1.66
C VAL A 144 0.36 13.92 2.92
N THR A 145 0.81 15.15 3.12
CA THR A 145 0.44 15.98 4.27
C THR A 145 -1.05 16.31 4.28
N GLY A 146 -1.66 16.59 3.13
CA GLY A 146 -3.10 16.84 3.03
C GLY A 146 -3.95 15.61 3.39
N LEU A 147 -3.49 14.41 3.04
CA LEU A 147 -4.19 13.17 3.35
C LEU A 147 -4.01 12.76 4.82
N LEU A 148 -2.82 12.97 5.40
CA LEU A 148 -2.58 12.84 6.84
C LEU A 148 -3.42 13.82 7.65
N ALA A 149 -3.51 15.08 7.20
CA ALA A 149 -4.36 16.08 7.85
C ALA A 149 -5.85 15.73 7.75
N ARG A 150 -6.29 15.14 6.64
CA ARG A 150 -7.69 14.69 6.48
C ARG A 150 -7.99 13.48 7.35
N LEU A 151 -7.04 12.55 7.43
CA LEU A 151 -7.10 11.44 8.36
C LEU A 151 -7.14 11.95 9.82
N GLU A 152 -6.22 12.81 10.23
CA GLU A 152 -6.24 13.41 11.58
C GLU A 152 -7.54 14.18 11.87
N ALA A 153 -8.13 14.85 10.88
CA ALA A 153 -9.41 15.55 11.00
C ALA A 153 -10.63 14.61 11.04
N ASP A 154 -10.54 13.44 10.40
CA ASP A 154 -11.58 12.38 10.42
C ASP A 154 -11.38 11.39 11.59
N GLY A 155 -10.37 11.61 12.44
CA GLY A 155 -10.14 10.87 13.68
C GLY A 155 -11.27 11.08 14.68
N PRO A 156 -11.52 10.13 15.60
CA PRO A 156 -12.55 10.31 16.61
C PRO A 156 -12.23 11.56 17.43
N ASP A 157 -13.19 12.49 17.51
CA ASP A 157 -13.20 13.55 18.51
C ASP A 157 -13.03 12.88 19.88
N VAL A 158 -11.84 12.99 20.45
CA VAL A 158 -11.59 12.55 21.81
C VAL A 158 -12.19 13.62 22.71
N ALA A 159 -13.49 13.46 23.00
CA ALA A 159 -14.17 14.11 24.11
C ALA A 159 -13.92 13.35 25.42
#